data_AF-A0AA41VD14-F1
#
_entry.id   AF-A0AA41VD14-F1
#
_cell.length_a   1.000
_cell.length_b   1.000
_cell.length_c   1.000
_cell.angle_alpha   90.00
_cell.angle_beta   90.00
_cell.angle_gamma   90.00
#
_symmetry.space_group_name_H-M   'P 1'
#
loop_
_entity.id
_entity.type
_entity.pdbx_description
1 polymer ?
#
loop_
_entity_poly.entity_id
_entity_poly.type
_entity_poly.pdbx_seq_one_letter_code
_entity_poly.pdbx_strand_id
1 'polypeptide(L)'
;MRDLTNAFGTKKANKQIKVRDSLNRKEDADTVKETQKKMTELKVNPVATPSDGSQPARNIPHHDILAETPEKAYPLDRIISKQEMDILKYDLEGTLLTDGRVSPDAYPVFVCNRVQKLKEIKDEAERQTLGVILLYMTHLIKFRDQQSIDHRASAKSHRVPEILYKKFSNKFLDEDSGKKKREASGPKNDLLVSHVLVLSLMADEYKSDQTDIARDLRMTMLKLRPHYLNLGCKMVGGGKGKIAQATLPVPLKFPPLEQRRRKKKRV
;
A
#
# COMPACT_ATOMS: atom_id res chain seq x y z
N MET A 1 32.21 1.24 -24.23
CA MET A 1 32.05 1.90 -22.91
C MET A 1 31.59 0.96 -21.78
N ARG A 2 30.92 -0.19 -22.05
CA ARG A 2 30.47 -1.12 -20.97
C ARG A 2 31.53 -2.14 -20.55
N ASP A 3 32.33 -2.63 -21.49
CA ASP A 3 33.31 -3.68 -21.21
C ASP A 3 34.56 -3.18 -20.46
N LEU A 4 34.96 -1.93 -20.70
CA LEU A 4 36.05 -1.28 -19.96
C LEU A 4 35.71 -1.03 -18.48
N THR A 5 34.46 -0.68 -18.18
CA THR A 5 34.01 -0.42 -16.79
C THR A 5 33.82 -1.72 -16.01
N ASN A 6 33.48 -2.82 -16.67
CA ASN A 6 33.44 -4.13 -16.02
C ASN A 6 34.84 -4.67 -15.69
N ALA A 7 35.84 -4.37 -16.52
CA ALA A 7 37.23 -4.81 -16.32
C ALA A 7 38.05 -3.91 -15.37
N PHE A 8 37.83 -2.59 -15.39
CA PHE A 8 38.62 -1.60 -14.63
C PHE A 8 37.81 -0.73 -13.65
N GLY A 9 36.50 -0.95 -13.54
CA GLY A 9 35.64 -0.17 -12.66
C GLY A 9 35.69 -0.62 -11.20
N THR A 10 35.51 0.34 -10.29
CA THR A 10 35.40 0.05 -8.86
C THR A 10 34.14 -0.78 -8.57
N LYS A 11 34.15 -1.61 -7.52
CA LYS A 11 33.00 -2.45 -7.10
C LYS A 11 31.68 -1.65 -6.98
N LYS A 12 31.77 -0.35 -6.63
CA LYS A 12 30.63 0.56 -6.51
C LYS A 12 30.00 0.90 -7.88
N ALA A 13 30.82 1.13 -8.91
CA ALA A 13 30.35 1.41 -10.27
C ALA A 13 29.62 0.20 -10.87
N ASN A 14 30.19 -1.00 -10.72
CA ASN A 14 29.57 -2.24 -11.22
C ASN A 14 28.24 -2.55 -10.50
N LYS A 15 28.11 -2.22 -9.21
CA LYS A 15 26.86 -2.38 -8.47
C LYS A 15 25.79 -1.41 -8.97
N GLN A 16 26.14 -0.15 -9.26
CA GLN A 16 25.19 0.84 -9.80
C GLN A 16 24.72 0.47 -11.21
N ILE A 17 25.61 -0.08 -12.05
CA ILE A 17 25.24 -0.55 -13.39
C ILE A 17 24.27 -1.74 -13.28
N LYS A 18 24.56 -2.74 -12.44
CA LYS A 18 23.63 -3.87 -12.20
C LYS A 18 22.26 -3.43 -11.68
N VAL A 19 22.22 -2.43 -10.79
CA VAL A 19 20.96 -1.87 -10.28
C VAL A 19 20.20 -1.15 -11.40
N ARG A 20 20.88 -0.36 -12.24
CA ARG A 20 20.27 0.28 -13.42
C ARG A 20 19.74 -0.75 -14.42
N ASP A 21 20.49 -1.82 -14.68
CA ASP A 21 20.06 -2.89 -15.59
C ASP A 21 18.86 -3.67 -15.04
N SER A 22 18.76 -3.83 -13.71
CA SER A 22 17.58 -4.43 -13.07
C SER A 22 16.33 -3.53 -13.13
N LEU A 23 16.51 -2.21 -13.15
CA LEU A 23 15.43 -1.23 -13.28
C LEU A 23 14.96 -1.05 -14.73
N ASN A 24 15.86 -1.27 -15.70
CA ASN A 24 15.57 -1.08 -17.12
C ASN A 24 15.17 -2.37 -17.86
N ARG A 25 15.07 -3.51 -17.16
CA ARG A 25 14.50 -4.73 -17.74
C ARG A 25 13.02 -4.49 -18.01
N LYS A 26 12.69 -4.17 -19.27
CA LYS A 26 11.31 -4.22 -19.76
C LYS A 26 10.81 -5.65 -19.50
N GLU A 27 9.73 -5.75 -18.73
CA GLU A 27 9.14 -7.02 -18.34
C GLU A 27 8.64 -7.74 -19.60
N ASP A 28 9.26 -8.87 -19.94
CA ASP A 28 8.82 -9.71 -21.05
C ASP A 28 7.42 -10.23 -20.75
N ALA A 29 6.47 -9.94 -21.65
CA ALA A 29 5.04 -10.26 -21.51
C ALA A 29 4.76 -11.74 -21.22
N ASP A 30 5.69 -12.64 -21.53
CA ASP A 30 5.55 -14.08 -21.30
C ASP A 30 5.90 -14.50 -19.87
N THR A 31 6.81 -13.79 -19.19
CA THR A 31 7.11 -14.05 -17.76
C THR A 31 5.97 -13.62 -16.83
N VAL A 32 5.24 -12.56 -17.21
CA VAL A 32 4.02 -12.12 -16.50
C VAL A 32 2.89 -13.14 -16.70
N LYS A 33 2.71 -13.67 -17.91
CA LYS A 33 1.68 -14.70 -18.19
C LYS A 33 1.93 -16.02 -17.47
N GLU A 34 3.19 -16.47 -17.40
CA GLU A 34 3.51 -17.76 -16.78
C GLU A 34 3.39 -17.72 -15.24
N THR A 35 3.72 -16.58 -14.62
CA THR A 35 3.46 -16.37 -13.19
C THR A 35 1.96 -16.26 -12.88
N GLN A 36 1.18 -15.67 -13.79
CA GLN A 36 -0.27 -15.56 -13.66
C GLN A 36 -0.98 -16.91 -13.82
N LYS A 37 -0.54 -17.76 -14.76
CA LYS A 37 -1.06 -19.13 -14.95
C LYS A 37 -0.84 -20.04 -13.73
N LYS A 38 0.35 -19.96 -13.10
CA LYS A 38 0.66 -20.76 -11.90
C LYS A 38 -0.20 -20.38 -10.68
N MET A 39 -0.79 -19.18 -10.66
CA MET A 39 -1.70 -18.75 -9.59
C MET A 39 -3.17 -19.12 -9.84
N THR A 40 -3.58 -19.37 -11.09
CA THR A 40 -4.98 -19.67 -11.44
C THR A 40 -5.38 -21.14 -11.32
N GLU A 41 -4.42 -22.08 -11.20
CA GLU A 41 -4.70 -23.53 -11.24
C GLU A 41 -4.96 -24.20 -9.88
N LEU A 42 -5.08 -23.45 -8.78
CA LEU A 42 -5.38 -24.03 -7.48
C LEU A 42 -6.90 -24.23 -7.31
N LYS A 43 -7.35 -25.45 -7.65
CA LYS A 43 -8.72 -25.94 -7.41
C LYS A 43 -9.11 -25.78 -5.93
N VAL A 44 -10.22 -25.08 -5.72
CA VAL A 44 -10.83 -24.77 -4.43
C VAL A 44 -11.67 -25.97 -3.97
N ASN A 45 -11.34 -26.54 -2.80
CA ASN A 45 -12.30 -27.32 -2.01
C ASN A 45 -12.90 -26.40 -0.94
N PRO A 46 -14.23 -26.23 -0.86
CA PRO A 46 -14.85 -25.31 0.08
C PRO A 46 -15.31 -26.07 1.33
N VAL A 47 -14.62 -25.88 2.47
CA VAL A 47 -15.22 -26.20 3.77
C VAL A 47 -14.83 -25.15 4.82
N ALA A 48 -15.89 -24.53 5.34
CA ALA A 48 -16.12 -24.00 6.69
C ALA A 48 -15.54 -22.66 7.17
N THR A 49 -16.45 -22.03 7.92
CA THR A 49 -16.58 -20.74 8.64
C THR A 49 -15.80 -20.69 9.98
N PRO A 50 -16.12 -19.80 10.95
CA PRO A 50 -15.40 -18.56 11.23
C PRO A 50 -14.61 -18.56 12.55
N SER A 51 -13.61 -17.66 12.62
CA SER A 51 -12.96 -17.05 13.81
C SER A 51 -12.82 -17.87 15.11
N ASP A 52 -11.62 -18.38 15.39
CA ASP A 52 -10.67 -17.87 16.40
C ASP A 52 -9.52 -18.89 16.55
N GLY A 53 -8.30 -18.39 16.82
CA GLY A 53 -7.14 -19.22 17.13
C GLY A 53 -6.20 -19.53 15.96
N SER A 54 -5.05 -18.83 15.95
CA SER A 54 -3.81 -19.26 15.28
C SER A 54 -3.83 -19.29 13.74
N GLN A 55 -4.27 -18.19 13.11
CA GLN A 55 -3.76 -17.86 11.78
C GLN A 55 -2.48 -17.03 11.97
N PRO A 56 -1.36 -17.32 11.26
CA PRO A 56 -0.21 -16.43 11.23
C PRO A 56 -0.68 -15.00 11.00
N ALA A 57 -0.28 -14.09 11.89
CA ALA A 57 -0.75 -12.71 11.89
C ALA A 57 -0.60 -12.11 10.48
N ARG A 58 -1.72 -11.99 9.76
CA ARG A 58 -1.74 -11.27 8.49
C ARG A 58 -1.50 -9.81 8.84
N ASN A 59 -0.49 -9.19 8.23
CA ASN A 59 -0.15 -7.78 8.43
C ASN A 59 -1.23 -6.89 7.77
N ILE A 60 -2.46 -6.96 8.26
CA ILE A 60 -3.64 -6.26 7.73
C ILE A 60 -4.34 -5.48 8.85
N PRO A 61 -5.07 -4.40 8.50
CA PRO A 61 -5.87 -3.65 9.47
C PRO A 61 -6.96 -4.51 10.14
N HIS A 62 -7.52 -3.98 11.22
CA HIS A 62 -8.70 -4.56 11.87
C HIS A 62 -9.84 -4.68 10.85
N HIS A 63 -10.48 -5.84 10.80
CA HIS A 63 -11.47 -6.16 9.78
C HIS A 63 -12.58 -7.05 10.35
N ASP A 64 -13.74 -6.96 9.71
CA ASP A 64 -14.87 -7.84 9.97
C ASP A 64 -15.06 -8.79 8.78
N ILE A 65 -14.90 -10.09 9.04
CA ILE A 65 -15.01 -11.15 8.03
C ILE A 65 -16.46 -11.38 7.62
N LEU A 66 -17.40 -11.13 8.54
CA LEU A 66 -18.83 -11.36 8.36
C LEU A 66 -19.54 -10.15 7.78
N ALA A 67 -18.81 -9.08 7.47
CA ALA A 67 -19.37 -7.88 6.88
C ALA A 67 -20.08 -8.19 5.55
N GLU A 68 -21.33 -7.72 5.46
CA GLU A 68 -22.16 -7.81 4.26
C GLU A 68 -21.91 -6.66 3.28
N THR A 69 -21.20 -5.61 3.70
CA THR A 69 -20.84 -4.47 2.85
C THR A 69 -19.35 -4.14 2.97
N PRO A 70 -18.69 -3.68 1.88
CA PRO A 70 -17.26 -3.38 1.89
C PRO A 70 -16.85 -2.32 2.93
N GLU A 71 -17.75 -1.39 3.25
CA GLU A 71 -17.56 -0.35 4.27
C GLU A 71 -17.43 -0.92 5.67
N LYS A 72 -18.21 -1.97 5.97
CA LYS A 72 -18.16 -2.65 7.26
C LYS A 72 -17.00 -3.63 7.36
N ALA A 73 -16.49 -4.12 6.24
CA ALA A 73 -15.37 -5.06 6.21
C ALA A 73 -14.09 -4.44 6.79
N TYR A 74 -13.88 -3.15 6.55
CA TYR A 74 -12.82 -2.34 7.16
C TYR A 74 -13.40 -1.03 7.70
N PRO A 75 -13.89 -0.99 8.95
CA PRO A 75 -14.50 0.22 9.50
C PRO A 75 -13.50 1.38 9.62
N LEU A 76 -13.86 2.56 9.11
CA LEU A 76 -12.98 3.73 9.09
C LEU A 76 -12.55 4.17 10.49
N ASP A 77 -13.47 4.13 11.47
CA ASP A 77 -13.25 4.48 12.87
C ASP A 77 -12.23 3.58 13.59
N ARG A 78 -12.03 2.35 13.08
CA ARG A 78 -10.99 1.42 13.54
C ARG A 78 -9.62 1.70 12.93
N ILE A 79 -9.57 2.45 11.82
CA ILE A 79 -8.34 2.84 11.15
C ILE A 79 -7.88 4.22 11.65
N ILE A 80 -8.80 5.19 11.61
CA ILE A 80 -8.61 6.57 12.02
C ILE A 80 -9.53 6.82 13.22
N SER A 81 -8.95 7.12 14.38
CA SER A 81 -9.76 7.36 15.58
C SER A 81 -10.50 8.70 15.48
N LYS A 82 -11.57 8.90 16.26
CA LYS A 82 -12.34 10.15 16.26
C LYS A 82 -11.46 11.38 16.50
N GLN A 83 -10.56 11.31 17.48
CA GLN A 83 -9.62 12.38 17.78
C GLN A 83 -8.72 12.72 16.57
N GLU A 84 -8.26 11.71 15.84
CA GLU A 84 -7.44 11.91 14.64
C GLU A 84 -8.26 12.52 13.51
N MET A 85 -9.50 12.07 13.34
CA MET A 85 -10.41 12.63 12.35
C MET A 85 -10.63 14.12 12.59
N ASP A 86 -10.83 14.54 13.84
CA ASP A 86 -11.08 15.95 14.17
C ASP A 86 -9.87 16.83 13.83
N ILE A 87 -8.66 16.36 14.14
CA ILE A 87 -7.41 17.06 13.76
C ILE A 87 -7.27 17.14 12.24
N LEU A 88 -7.52 16.02 11.54
CA LEU A 88 -7.41 15.98 10.09
C LEU A 88 -8.45 16.85 9.40
N LYS A 89 -9.66 16.97 9.95
CA LYS A 89 -10.69 17.89 9.44
C LYS A 89 -10.25 19.34 9.57
N TYR A 90 -9.67 19.71 10.70
CA TYR A 90 -9.11 21.05 10.90
C TYR A 90 -7.98 21.34 9.89
N ASP A 91 -7.05 20.40 9.71
CA ASP A 91 -5.96 20.53 8.73
C ASP A 91 -6.47 20.54 7.28
N LEU A 92 -7.56 19.82 7.00
CA LEU A 92 -8.18 19.70 5.67
C LEU A 92 -8.71 21.05 5.19
N GLU A 93 -9.43 21.77 6.06
CA GLU A 93 -9.94 23.12 5.79
C GLU A 93 -8.81 24.07 5.40
N GLY A 94 -7.67 24.02 6.11
CA GLY A 94 -6.51 24.86 5.84
C GLY A 94 -5.62 24.44 4.66
N THR A 95 -5.87 23.28 4.02
CA THR A 95 -4.95 22.73 3.00
C THR A 95 -5.66 22.38 1.69
N LEU A 96 -6.25 21.18 1.61
CA LEU A 96 -6.79 20.61 0.36
C LEU A 96 -8.03 21.36 -0.13
N LEU A 97 -8.82 21.94 0.78
CA LEU A 97 -10.06 22.65 0.45
C LEU A 97 -9.83 24.13 0.11
N THR A 98 -8.89 24.81 0.78
CA THR A 98 -8.66 26.25 0.61
C THR A 98 -7.68 26.58 -0.51
N ASP A 99 -6.51 25.92 -0.56
CA ASP A 99 -5.45 26.33 -1.49
C ASP A 99 -5.61 25.72 -2.88
N GLY A 100 -6.35 24.61 -3.01
CA GLY A 100 -6.70 23.94 -4.28
C GLY A 100 -5.53 23.50 -5.16
N ARG A 101 -4.28 23.84 -4.80
CA ARG A 101 -3.03 23.60 -5.52
C ARG A 101 -2.31 22.42 -4.88
N VAL A 102 -2.81 21.24 -5.19
CA VAL A 102 -2.13 20.00 -4.84
C VAL A 102 -0.99 19.83 -5.85
N SER A 103 0.25 20.12 -5.43
CA SER A 103 1.42 19.91 -6.27
C SER A 103 1.87 18.45 -6.23
N PRO A 104 2.23 17.84 -7.38
CA PRO A 104 2.84 16.51 -7.44
C PRO A 104 4.12 16.35 -6.61
N ASP A 105 4.82 17.45 -6.30
CA ASP A 105 6.01 17.42 -5.45
C ASP A 105 5.66 17.32 -3.97
N ALA A 106 4.52 17.88 -3.57
CA ALA A 106 4.06 17.96 -2.19
C ALA A 106 3.18 16.77 -1.82
N TYR A 107 2.37 16.24 -2.74
CA TYR A 107 1.38 15.21 -2.44
C TYR A 107 1.60 13.92 -3.25
N PRO A 108 1.15 12.76 -2.75
CA PRO A 108 1.12 11.52 -3.52
C PRO A 108 0.30 11.68 -4.81
N VAL A 109 0.71 11.03 -5.89
CA VAL A 109 0.04 11.07 -7.20
C VAL A 109 -1.41 10.60 -7.08
N PHE A 110 -1.67 9.58 -6.27
CA PHE A 110 -3.01 9.10 -5.99
C PHE A 110 -3.91 10.23 -5.48
N VAL A 111 -3.41 11.05 -4.54
CA VAL A 111 -4.15 12.17 -3.96
C VAL A 111 -4.37 13.25 -5.00
N CYS A 112 -3.33 13.65 -5.74
CA CYS A 112 -3.43 14.65 -6.81
C CYS A 112 -4.55 14.30 -7.81
N ASN A 113 -4.64 13.03 -8.22
CA ASN A 113 -5.62 12.58 -9.20
C ASN A 113 -7.07 12.55 -8.66
N ARG A 114 -7.27 12.57 -7.34
CA ARG A 114 -8.59 12.41 -6.69
C ARG A 114 -9.09 13.66 -5.98
N VAL A 115 -8.25 14.68 -5.85
CA VAL A 115 -8.66 15.99 -5.31
C VAL A 115 -9.72 16.66 -6.17
N GLN A 116 -9.74 16.39 -7.49
CA GLN A 116 -10.82 16.90 -8.34
C GLN A 116 -12.18 16.28 -7.97
N LYS A 117 -12.22 14.97 -7.72
CA LYS A 117 -13.43 14.28 -7.22
C LYS A 117 -13.93 14.91 -5.91
N LEU A 118 -13.02 15.28 -5.01
CA LEU A 118 -13.36 15.97 -3.76
C LEU A 118 -14.13 17.28 -3.98
N LYS A 119 -13.79 18.05 -5.03
CA LYS A 119 -14.45 19.31 -5.37
C LYS A 119 -15.84 19.12 -5.99
N GLU A 120 -16.10 17.96 -6.57
CA GLU A 120 -17.34 17.63 -7.27
C GLU A 120 -18.42 17.07 -6.33
N ILE A 121 -18.03 16.57 -5.15
CA ILE A 121 -18.95 16.05 -4.14
C ILE A 121 -19.76 17.19 -3.52
N LYS A 122 -21.09 17.07 -3.58
CA LYS A 122 -22.03 18.03 -3.01
C LYS A 122 -22.34 17.78 -1.54
N ASP A 123 -22.31 16.51 -1.12
CA ASP A 123 -22.56 16.14 0.27
C ASP A 123 -21.35 16.49 1.13
N GLU A 124 -21.56 17.37 2.11
CA GLU A 124 -20.46 17.88 2.94
C GLU A 124 -19.80 16.79 3.77
N ALA A 125 -20.56 15.83 4.27
CA ALA A 125 -20.04 14.76 5.12
C ALA A 125 -19.23 13.76 4.30
N GLU A 126 -19.69 13.40 3.10
CA GLU A 126 -18.96 12.57 2.16
C GLU A 126 -17.66 13.25 1.70
N ARG A 127 -17.75 14.55 1.38
CA ARG A 127 -16.59 15.37 1.00
C ARG A 127 -15.56 15.40 2.12
N GLN A 128 -15.97 15.71 3.35
CA GLN A 128 -15.07 15.72 4.50
C GLN A 128 -14.44 14.34 4.74
N THR A 129 -15.23 13.28 4.64
CA THR A 129 -14.74 11.91 4.82
C THR A 129 -13.66 11.56 3.81
N LEU A 130 -13.89 11.83 2.53
CA LEU A 130 -12.91 11.61 1.48
C LEU A 130 -11.65 12.46 1.70
N GLY A 131 -11.81 13.73 2.06
CA GLY A 131 -10.69 14.63 2.34
C GLY A 131 -9.81 14.13 3.48
N VAL A 132 -10.43 13.68 4.58
CA VAL A 132 -9.73 13.07 5.74
C VAL A 132 -8.96 11.82 5.32
N ILE A 133 -9.56 10.95 4.50
CA ILE A 133 -8.90 9.73 3.98
C ILE A 133 -7.66 10.10 3.16
N LEU A 134 -7.79 11.05 2.22
CA LEU A 134 -6.70 11.48 1.35
C LEU A 134 -5.55 12.15 2.13
N LEU A 135 -5.89 12.96 3.13
CA LEU A 135 -4.91 13.63 3.98
C LEU A 135 -4.17 12.63 4.88
N TYR A 136 -4.90 11.73 5.54
CA TYR A 136 -4.31 10.70 6.38
C TYR A 136 -3.37 9.78 5.59
N MET A 137 -3.79 9.37 4.39
CA MET A 137 -2.95 8.59 3.47
C MET A 137 -1.69 9.35 3.05
N THR A 138 -1.79 10.67 2.82
CA THR A 138 -0.62 11.53 2.58
C THR A 138 0.37 11.44 3.74
N HIS A 139 -0.12 11.61 4.98
CA HIS A 139 0.73 11.50 6.16
C HIS A 139 1.38 10.12 6.30
N LEU A 140 0.66 9.02 6.04
CA LEU A 140 1.20 7.66 6.09
C LEU A 140 2.30 7.42 5.05
N ILE A 141 2.07 7.81 3.80
CA ILE A 141 3.04 7.63 2.71
C ILE A 141 4.30 8.47 2.99
N LYS A 142 4.13 9.73 3.42
CA LYS A 142 5.23 10.62 3.77
C LYS A 142 6.00 10.12 5.00
N PHE A 143 5.30 9.64 6.01
CA PHE A 143 5.91 9.00 7.17
C PHE A 143 6.79 7.83 6.74
N ARG A 144 6.27 6.90 5.93
CA ARG A 144 7.06 5.78 5.39
C ARG A 144 8.29 6.26 4.61
N ASP A 145 8.13 7.27 3.76
CA ASP A 145 9.21 7.83 2.95
C ASP A 145 10.31 8.50 3.80
N GLN A 146 9.96 9.06 4.98
CA GLN A 146 10.92 9.60 5.95
C GLN A 146 11.76 8.51 6.62
N GLN A 147 11.18 7.32 6.82
CA GLN A 147 11.83 6.17 7.45
C GLN A 147 12.67 5.34 6.46
N SER A 148 12.48 5.54 5.15
CA SER A 148 13.28 4.88 4.11
C SER A 148 14.69 5.47 4.01
N ILE A 149 15.70 4.62 3.78
CA ILE A 149 17.11 5.02 3.54
C ILE A 149 17.23 6.02 2.39
N ASP A 150 16.37 5.92 1.38
CA ASP A 150 16.39 6.81 0.21
C ASP A 150 15.83 8.21 0.49
N HIS A 151 15.46 8.52 1.75
CA HIS A 151 15.02 9.82 2.29
C HIS A 151 14.60 10.84 1.23
N ARG A 152 13.37 10.75 0.71
CA ARG A 152 12.97 11.63 -0.40
C ARG A 152 12.78 13.07 0.00
N ALA A 153 13.25 13.97 -0.87
CA ALA A 153 13.13 15.41 -0.71
C ALA A 153 11.68 15.83 -0.42
N SER A 154 10.72 15.25 -1.13
CA SER A 154 9.28 15.49 -0.96
C SER A 154 8.74 15.14 0.43
N ALA A 155 9.42 14.28 1.19
CA ALA A 155 9.03 13.88 2.53
C ALA A 155 9.84 14.59 3.63
N LYS A 156 10.98 15.21 3.30
CA LYS A 156 11.85 15.89 4.28
C LYS A 156 11.19 17.12 4.92
N SER A 157 10.41 17.86 4.15
CA SER A 157 9.70 19.05 4.62
C SER A 157 8.29 18.77 5.13
N HIS A 158 7.77 17.55 4.96
CA HIS A 158 6.41 17.21 5.36
C HIS A 158 6.31 17.07 6.88
N ARG A 159 5.53 17.93 7.52
CA ARG A 159 5.27 17.85 8.96
C ARG A 159 4.03 16.98 9.20
N VAL A 160 4.24 15.80 9.78
CA VAL A 160 3.14 14.95 10.26
C VAL A 160 2.66 15.50 11.62
N PRO A 161 1.36 15.71 11.84
CA PRO A 161 0.81 16.08 13.14
C PRO A 161 1.32 15.16 14.25
N GLU A 162 1.68 15.72 15.41
CA GLU A 162 2.40 14.99 16.46
C GLU A 162 1.64 13.75 16.95
N ILE A 163 0.32 13.86 17.07
CA ILE A 163 -0.57 12.76 17.48
C ILE A 163 -0.50 11.60 16.47
N LEU A 164 -0.53 11.92 15.17
CA LEU A 164 -0.38 10.93 14.10
C LEU A 164 1.03 10.33 14.09
N TYR A 165 2.06 11.15 14.26
CA TYR A 165 3.44 10.70 14.28
C TYR A 165 3.70 9.71 15.44
N LYS A 166 3.20 10.00 16.65
CA LYS A 166 3.29 9.10 17.80
C LYS A 166 2.60 7.77 17.53
N LYS A 167 1.37 7.80 16.99
CA LYS A 167 0.63 6.58 16.61
C LYS A 167 1.38 5.77 15.55
N PHE A 168 1.85 6.42 14.48
CA PHE A 168 2.55 5.75 13.39
C PHE A 168 3.86 5.13 13.87
N SER A 169 4.59 5.83 14.73
CA SER A 169 5.82 5.32 15.34
C SER A 169 5.52 4.07 16.18
N ASN A 170 4.54 4.13 17.07
CA ASN A 170 4.18 2.99 17.93
C ASN A 170 3.69 1.78 17.11
N LYS A 171 2.95 2.02 16.02
CA LYS A 171 2.33 0.95 15.23
C LYS A 171 3.25 0.35 14.18
N PHE A 172 4.10 1.16 13.55
CA PHE A 172 4.85 0.79 12.34
C PHE A 172 6.37 0.80 12.51
N LEU A 173 6.91 1.31 13.62
CA LEU A 173 8.34 1.22 13.94
C LEU A 173 8.60 0.18 15.03
N ASP A 174 9.80 -0.38 15.02
CA ASP A 174 10.27 -1.29 16.06
C ASP A 174 10.91 -0.53 17.21
N GLU A 175 10.51 -0.85 18.44
CA GLU A 175 11.05 -0.23 19.66
C GLU A 175 12.58 -0.43 19.77
N ASP A 176 13.08 -1.57 19.29
CA ASP A 176 14.50 -1.94 19.29
C ASP A 176 15.32 -1.36 18.12
N SER A 177 14.70 -0.57 17.25
CA SER A 177 15.42 0.14 16.20
C SER A 177 16.15 1.35 16.75
N GLY A 178 17.30 1.12 17.39
CA GLY A 178 18.24 2.19 17.73
C GLY A 178 18.48 3.12 16.52
N LYS A 179 18.92 4.37 16.77
CA LYS A 179 19.02 5.49 15.79
C LYS A 179 19.61 5.18 14.39
N LYS A 180 20.24 4.02 14.19
CA LYS A 180 20.82 3.53 12.92
C LYS A 180 19.96 2.52 12.13
N LYS A 181 18.80 2.08 12.64
CA LYS A 181 17.90 1.11 11.97
C LYS A 181 16.46 1.59 11.88
N ARG A 182 16.22 2.87 11.56
CA ARG A 182 14.87 3.44 11.39
C ARG A 182 14.06 2.84 10.22
N GLU A 183 14.45 1.70 9.67
CA GLU A 183 13.61 0.99 8.72
C GLU A 183 12.57 0.19 9.48
N ALA A 184 11.29 0.38 9.14
CA ALA A 184 10.24 -0.51 9.62
C ALA A 184 10.61 -1.95 9.23
N SER A 185 10.60 -2.89 10.19
CA SER A 185 10.76 -4.31 9.88
C SER A 185 9.75 -4.75 8.82
N GLY A 186 10.13 -5.72 7.99
CA GLY A 186 9.32 -6.21 6.87
C GLY A 186 7.83 -6.34 7.21
N PRO A 187 7.45 -7.02 8.32
CA PRO A 187 6.05 -7.16 8.72
C PRO A 187 5.34 -5.84 9.06
N LYS A 188 6.01 -4.88 9.71
CA LYS A 188 5.41 -3.58 10.07
C LYS A 188 5.28 -2.67 8.86
N ASN A 189 6.24 -2.71 7.94
CA ASN A 189 6.13 -2.04 6.65
C ASN A 189 4.98 -2.64 5.82
N ASP A 190 4.84 -3.97 5.80
CA ASP A 190 3.72 -4.65 5.14
C ASP A 190 2.38 -4.22 5.75
N LEU A 191 2.31 -4.06 7.08
CA LEU A 191 1.13 -3.57 7.77
C LEU A 191 0.79 -2.13 7.36
N LEU A 192 1.80 -1.25 7.26
CA LEU A 192 1.62 0.13 6.81
C LEU A 192 1.10 0.16 5.37
N VAL A 193 1.72 -0.62 4.47
CA VAL A 193 1.27 -0.76 3.08
C VAL A 193 -0.19 -1.22 3.04
N SER A 194 -0.56 -2.24 3.82
CA SER A 194 -1.94 -2.72 3.90
C SER A 194 -2.92 -1.64 4.37
N HIS A 195 -2.55 -0.78 5.34
CA HIS A 195 -3.38 0.36 5.75
C HIS A 195 -3.59 1.36 4.61
N VAL A 196 -2.52 1.69 3.89
CA VAL A 196 -2.58 2.61 2.74
C VAL A 196 -3.49 2.04 1.65
N LEU A 197 -3.41 0.73 1.37
CA LEU A 197 -4.25 0.11 0.35
C LEU A 197 -5.73 0.08 0.76
N VAL A 198 -6.06 -0.16 2.03
CA VAL A 198 -7.46 -0.06 2.49
C VAL A 198 -8.00 1.36 2.32
N LEU A 199 -7.22 2.39 2.67
CA LEU A 199 -7.62 3.78 2.45
C LEU A 199 -7.80 4.11 0.97
N SER A 200 -6.94 3.55 0.09
CA SER A 200 -7.09 3.70 -1.36
C SER A 200 -8.38 3.06 -1.88
N LEU A 201 -8.78 1.91 -1.31
CA LEU A 201 -10.04 1.26 -1.66
C LEU A 201 -11.23 2.10 -1.20
N MET A 202 -11.19 2.67 0.00
CA MET A 202 -12.26 3.55 0.49
C MET A 202 -12.44 4.79 -0.39
N ALA A 203 -11.34 5.41 -0.84
CA ALA A 203 -11.39 6.59 -1.71
C ALA A 203 -11.97 6.28 -3.11
N ASP A 204 -11.75 5.06 -3.60
CA ASP A 204 -12.18 4.59 -4.92
C ASP A 204 -13.45 3.71 -4.86
N GLU A 205 -14.31 3.85 -3.84
CA GLU A 205 -15.57 3.10 -3.71
C GLU A 205 -15.37 1.57 -3.85
N TYR A 206 -14.30 1.07 -3.25
CA TYR A 206 -13.89 -0.34 -3.20
C TYR A 206 -13.56 -0.95 -4.57
N LYS A 207 -13.25 -0.11 -5.56
CA LYS A 207 -12.78 -0.50 -6.91
C LYS A 207 -11.62 0.39 -7.35
N SER A 208 -10.39 0.03 -6.97
CA SER A 208 -9.21 0.89 -7.16
C SER A 208 -8.27 0.40 -8.27
N ASP A 209 -7.74 1.34 -9.06
CA ASP A 209 -6.59 1.13 -9.94
C ASP A 209 -5.30 1.23 -9.12
N GLN A 210 -4.46 0.22 -9.25
CA GLN A 210 -3.21 0.09 -8.51
C GLN A 210 -2.10 1.02 -9.01
N THR A 211 -2.23 1.62 -10.20
CA THR A 211 -1.15 2.33 -10.89
C THR A 211 -0.62 3.52 -10.09
N ASP A 212 -1.51 4.35 -9.58
CA ASP A 212 -1.14 5.55 -8.82
C ASP A 212 -0.51 5.17 -7.48
N ILE A 213 -1.15 4.27 -6.74
CA ILE A 213 -0.67 3.88 -5.41
C ILE A 213 0.62 3.06 -5.48
N ALA A 214 0.83 2.27 -6.53
CA ALA A 214 2.08 1.59 -6.81
C ALA A 214 3.25 2.58 -6.98
N ARG A 215 2.99 3.70 -7.68
CA ARG A 215 3.98 4.78 -7.87
C ARG A 215 4.31 5.46 -6.54
N ASP A 216 3.30 5.76 -5.75
CA ASP A 216 3.47 6.44 -4.46
C ASP A 216 4.20 5.57 -3.43
N LEU A 217 3.88 4.27 -3.37
CA LEU A 217 4.56 3.30 -2.49
C LEU A 217 5.92 2.82 -3.04
N ARG A 218 6.24 3.12 -4.30
CA ARG A 218 7.41 2.63 -5.05
C ARG A 218 7.49 1.11 -5.07
N MET A 219 6.35 0.50 -5.30
CA MET A 219 6.21 -0.95 -5.42
C MET A 219 5.75 -1.27 -6.83
N THR A 220 6.38 -2.27 -7.44
CA THR A 220 5.86 -2.86 -8.68
C THR A 220 4.48 -3.45 -8.40
N MET A 221 3.56 -3.41 -9.36
CA MET A 221 2.22 -4.00 -9.22
C MET A 221 2.28 -5.48 -8.79
N LEU A 222 3.30 -6.23 -9.25
CA LEU A 222 3.56 -7.62 -8.84
C LEU A 222 3.79 -7.79 -7.33
N LYS A 223 4.48 -6.83 -6.70
CA LYS A 223 4.70 -6.82 -5.24
C LYS A 223 3.49 -6.34 -4.48
N LEU A 224 2.67 -5.49 -5.09
CA LEU A 224 1.46 -4.95 -4.46
C LEU A 224 0.30 -5.96 -4.43
N ARG A 225 0.23 -6.83 -5.45
CA ARG A 225 -0.82 -7.85 -5.60
C ARG A 225 -0.94 -8.77 -4.38
N PRO A 226 0.13 -9.34 -3.79
CA PRO A 226 0.04 -10.09 -2.53
C PRO A 226 -0.60 -9.31 -1.37
N HIS A 227 -0.36 -8.01 -1.25
CA HIS A 227 -0.99 -7.19 -0.20
C HIS A 227 -2.49 -7.07 -0.42
N TYR A 228 -2.94 -6.80 -1.65
CA TYR A 228 -4.37 -6.79 -1.98
C TYR A 228 -5.04 -8.14 -1.73
N LEU A 229 -4.39 -9.24 -2.10
CA LEU A 229 -4.92 -10.58 -1.83
C LEU A 229 -5.02 -10.86 -0.32
N ASN A 230 -4.02 -10.43 0.46
CA ASN A 230 -4.05 -10.56 1.92
C ASN A 230 -5.13 -9.69 2.58
N LEU A 231 -5.57 -8.61 1.94
CA LEU A 231 -6.74 -7.82 2.32
C LEU A 231 -8.08 -8.44 1.90
N GLY A 232 -8.05 -9.60 1.23
CA GLY A 232 -9.24 -10.26 0.71
C GLY A 232 -9.77 -9.65 -0.60
N CYS A 233 -9.00 -8.77 -1.25
CA CYS A 233 -9.37 -8.22 -2.54
C CYS A 233 -9.24 -9.26 -3.66
N LYS A 234 -10.05 -9.09 -4.71
CA LYS A 234 -9.93 -9.81 -5.97
C LYS A 234 -9.41 -8.86 -7.05
N MET A 235 -8.57 -9.40 -7.93
CA MET A 235 -8.12 -8.68 -9.11
C MET A 235 -9.09 -8.98 -10.26
N VAL A 236 -9.82 -7.97 -10.70
CA VAL A 236 -10.79 -8.06 -11.80
C VAL A 236 -10.28 -7.24 -12.98
N GLY A 237 -10.36 -7.81 -14.19
CA GLY A 237 -9.73 -7.21 -15.36
C GLY A 237 -8.23 -7.49 -15.41
N GLY A 238 -7.65 -7.40 -16.61
CA GLY A 238 -6.30 -7.89 -16.91
C GLY A 238 -6.21 -8.69 -18.22
N GLY A 239 -7.31 -8.85 -18.95
CA GLY A 239 -7.30 -9.37 -20.32
C GLY A 239 -6.89 -8.30 -21.34
N LYS A 240 -6.32 -8.75 -22.48
CA LYS A 240 -5.88 -7.98 -23.67
C LYS A 240 -5.93 -6.44 -23.49
N GLY A 241 -4.91 -5.88 -22.85
CA GLY A 241 -4.66 -4.44 -22.80
C GLY A 241 -5.36 -3.64 -21.69
N LYS A 242 -6.18 -4.25 -20.82
CA LYS A 242 -6.83 -3.56 -19.70
C LYS A 242 -6.03 -3.72 -18.40
N ILE A 243 -5.90 -2.64 -17.64
CA ILE A 243 -5.27 -2.64 -16.31
C ILE A 243 -6.16 -3.45 -15.35
N ALA A 244 -5.53 -4.27 -14.50
CA ALA A 244 -6.24 -5.04 -13.48
C ALA A 244 -6.66 -4.13 -12.33
N GLN A 245 -7.95 -4.14 -11.97
CA GLN A 245 -8.50 -3.38 -10.86
C GLN A 245 -8.63 -4.26 -9.62
N ALA A 246 -8.32 -3.70 -8.45
CA ALA A 246 -8.54 -4.36 -7.18
C ALA A 246 -9.96 -4.06 -6.70
N THR A 247 -10.75 -5.10 -6.43
CA THR A 247 -12.09 -4.99 -5.86
C THR A 247 -12.16 -5.70 -4.52
N LEU A 248 -12.92 -5.15 -3.57
CA LEU A 248 -13.13 -5.78 -2.26
C LEU A 248 -14.47 -6.53 -2.23
N PRO A 249 -14.50 -7.86 -2.48
CA PRO A 249 -15.72 -8.64 -2.37
C PRO A 249 -16.09 -8.85 -0.90
N VAL A 250 -17.40 -8.89 -0.64
CA VAL A 250 -17.97 -9.30 0.64
C VAL A 250 -18.78 -10.59 0.47
N PRO A 251 -18.76 -11.51 1.45
CA PRO A 251 -17.91 -11.50 2.65
C PRO A 251 -16.42 -11.68 2.31
N LEU A 252 -15.53 -11.23 3.22
CA LEU A 252 -14.08 -11.25 2.99
C LEU A 252 -13.58 -12.70 2.83
N LYS A 253 -12.76 -12.93 1.80
CA LYS A 253 -12.12 -14.23 1.55
C LYS A 253 -10.63 -14.04 1.43
N PHE A 254 -9.89 -14.69 2.30
CA PHE A 254 -8.45 -14.63 2.27
C PHE A 254 -7.83 -15.87 1.65
N PRO A 255 -6.70 -15.74 0.93
CA PRO A 255 -5.98 -16.89 0.43
C PRO A 255 -5.47 -17.75 1.60
N PRO A 256 -5.42 -19.09 1.44
CA PRO A 256 -4.76 -19.94 2.41
C PRO A 256 -3.29 -19.52 2.54
N LEU A 257 -2.79 -19.48 3.77
CA LEU A 257 -1.41 -19.11 4.03
C LEU A 257 -0.51 -20.21 3.48
N GLU A 258 0.32 -19.91 2.48
CA GLU A 258 1.27 -20.88 1.93
C GLU A 258 2.20 -21.36 3.05
N GLN A 259 1.96 -22.58 3.55
CA GLN A 259 2.94 -23.27 4.36
C GLN A 259 4.16 -23.49 3.48
N ARG A 260 5.22 -22.71 3.72
CA ARG A 260 6.53 -22.91 3.09
C ARG A 260 6.88 -24.39 3.21
N ARG A 261 6.78 -25.14 2.11
CA ARG A 261 7.26 -26.52 2.02
C ARG A 261 8.72 -26.50 2.42
N ARG A 262 9.03 -26.94 3.64
CA ARG A 262 10.40 -27.23 4.07
C ARG A 262 10.93 -28.25 3.06
N LYS A 263 11.87 -27.81 2.20
CA LYS A 263 12.63 -28.73 1.36
C LYS A 263 13.33 -29.70 2.32
N LYS A 264 12.80 -30.92 2.47
CA LYS A 264 13.53 -32.02 3.10
C LYS A 264 14.82 -32.17 2.30
N LYS A 265 15.95 -31.82 2.92
CA LYS A 265 17.26 -32.26 2.43
C LYS A 265 17.17 -33.78 2.35
N ARG A 266 17.30 -34.34 1.15
CA ARG A 266 17.59 -35.77 1.01
C ARG A 266 18.96 -36.00 1.63
N VAL A 267 18.99 -36.91 2.59
CA VAL A 267 20.20 -37.49 3.19
C VAL A 267 20.97 -38.23 2.11
#